data_AF-A0A976CSY8-F1
#
_entry.id   AF-A0A976CSY8-F1
#
_cell.length_a   1.000
_cell.length_b   1.000
_cell.length_c   1.000
_cell.angle_alpha   90.00
_cell.angle_beta   90.00
_cell.angle_gamma   90.00
#
_symmetry.space_group_name_H-M   'P 1'
#
loop_
_entity.id
_entity.type
_entity.pdbx_description
1 polymer ?
#
loop_
_entity_poly.entity_id
_entity_poly.type
_entity_poly.pdbx_seq_one_letter_code
_entity_poly.pdbx_strand_id
1 'polypeptide(L)'
;MRIFVELPDLIFQEVKMRADQQGVELHDLLVSSIIAGMNAPRATGASPMMPVPLPYFRQPNGTVVPARSNAELHAILEEGDIADHRQA
;
A
#
# COMPACT_ATOMS: atom_id res chain seq x y z
N MET A 1 8.77 -10.82 30.38
CA MET A 1 9.38 -11.15 29.08
C MET A 1 10.43 -10.09 28.78
N ARG A 2 11.66 -10.47 28.43
CA ARG A 2 12.74 -9.51 28.13
C ARG A 2 12.88 -9.40 26.62
N ILE A 3 12.88 -8.18 26.11
CA ILE A 3 13.03 -7.88 24.68
C ILE A 3 14.35 -7.15 24.50
N PHE A 4 15.12 -7.55 23.49
CA PHE A 4 16.33 -6.85 23.08
C PHE A 4 16.01 -6.03 21.83
N VAL A 5 16.38 -4.76 21.86
CA VAL A 5 16.20 -3.84 20.73
C VAL A 5 17.58 -3.32 20.36
N GLU A 6 18.02 -3.62 19.15
CA GLU A 6 19.25 -3.07 18.62
C GLU A 6 18.96 -1.70 17.99
N LEU A 7 19.77 -0.71 18.36
CA LEU A 7 19.66 0.66 17.89
C LEU A 7 21.02 1.09 17.32
N PRO A 8 21.07 1.85 16.21
CA PRO A 8 22.30 2.48 15.78
C PRO A 8 22.87 3.38 16.86
N ASP A 9 24.20 3.41 17.01
CA ASP A 9 24.89 4.14 18.10
C ASP A 9 24.45 5.62 18.20
N LEU A 10 24.27 6.27 17.05
CA LEU A 10 23.82 7.67 16.97
C LEU A 10 22.42 7.84 17.61
N ILE A 11 21.50 6.92 17.30
CA ILE A 11 20.14 6.95 17.85
C ILE A 11 20.17 6.64 19.34
N PHE A 12 20.97 5.65 19.76
CA PHE A 12 21.11 5.32 21.17
C PHE A 12 21.63 6.52 21.99
N GLN A 13 22.65 7.22 21.50
CA GLN A 13 23.18 8.41 22.17
C GLN A 13 22.13 9.52 22.28
N GLU A 14 21.37 9.76 21.22
CA GLU A 14 20.31 10.78 21.24
C GLU A 14 19.20 10.45 22.25
N VAL A 15 18.72 9.19 22.25
CA VAL A 15 17.69 8.76 23.19
C VAL A 15 18.21 8.81 24.63
N LYS A 16 19.47 8.43 24.86
CA LYS A 16 20.12 8.55 26.17
C LYS A 16 20.20 10.00 26.65
N MET A 17 20.64 10.92 25.80
CA MET A 17 20.65 12.35 26.15
C MET A 17 19.26 12.87 26.49
N ARG A 18 18.22 12.44 25.77
CA ARG A 18 16.83 12.82 26.07
C ARG A 18 16.35 12.27 27.40
N ALA A 19 16.73 11.04 27.75
CA ALA A 19 16.39 10.43 29.05
C ALA A 19 17.02 11.22 30.20
N ASP A 20 18.31 11.57 30.06
CA ASP A 20 19.04 12.38 31.04
C ASP A 20 18.42 13.79 31.19
N GLN A 21 18.03 14.43 30.07
CA GLN A 21 17.36 15.74 30.08
C GLN A 21 16.00 15.72 30.78
N GLN A 22 15.27 14.60 30.67
CA GLN A 22 13.96 14.42 31.28
C GLN A 22 14.04 13.85 32.70
N GLY A 23 15.23 13.46 33.17
CA GLY A 23 15.44 12.85 34.48
C GLY A 23 14.77 11.48 34.64
N VAL A 24 14.60 10.75 33.53
CA VAL A 24 13.95 9.42 33.50
C VAL A 24 14.94 8.35 33.06
N GLU A 25 14.65 7.10 33.42
CA GLU A 25 15.42 5.96 32.92
C GLU A 25 15.20 5.78 31.42
N LEU A 26 16.28 5.38 30.72
CA LEU A 26 16.25 5.12 29.28
C LEU A 26 15.17 4.10 28.90
N HIS A 27 14.99 3.08 29.73
CA HIS A 27 13.95 2.07 29.56
C HIS A 27 12.55 2.70 29.50
N ASP A 28 12.23 3.60 30.44
CA ASP A 28 10.89 4.18 30.54
C ASP A 28 10.61 5.15 29.38
N LEU A 29 11.65 5.86 28.94
CA LEU A 29 11.57 6.68 27.73
C LEU A 29 11.32 5.83 26.47
N LEU A 30 11.98 4.69 26.34
CA LEU A 30 11.78 3.78 25.21
C LEU A 30 10.37 3.18 25.24
N VAL A 31 9.90 2.72 26.39
CA VAL A 31 8.56 2.15 26.55
C VAL A 31 7.48 3.17 26.18
N SER A 32 7.57 4.39 26.72
CA SER A 32 6.63 5.46 26.41
C SER A 32 6.64 5.84 24.92
N SER A 33 7.83 5.90 24.30
CA SER A 33 7.97 6.18 22.87
C SER A 33 7.36 5.09 21.99
N ILE A 34 7.55 3.82 22.35
CA ILE A 34 6.95 2.68 21.62
C ILE A 34 5.43 2.72 21.74
N ILE A 35 4.89 2.94 22.95
CA ILE A 35 3.44 3.05 23.17
C ILE A 35 2.87 4.23 22.40
N ALA A 36 3.53 5.39 22.42
CA ALA A 36 3.13 6.56 21.64
C ALA A 36 3.12 6.25 20.13
N GLY A 37 4.16 5.57 19.62
CA GLY A 37 4.23 5.16 18.23
C GLY A 37 3.17 4.14 17.82
N MET A 38 2.79 3.24 18.72
CA MET A 38 1.70 2.27 18.49
C MET A 38 0.32 2.94 18.45
N ASN A 39 0.12 3.97 19.26
CA ASN A 39 -1.14 4.72 19.33
C ASN A 39 -1.21 5.89 18.34
N ALA A 40 -0.08 6.24 17.71
CA ALA A 40 -0.05 7.28 16.70
C ALA A 40 -0.98 6.86 15.55
N PRO A 41 -1.95 7.72 15.15
CA PRO A 41 -2.75 7.44 13.98
C PRO A 41 -1.79 7.23 12.82
N ARG A 42 -1.84 6.05 12.19
CA ARG A 42 -1.14 5.84 10.92
C ARG A 42 -1.56 6.99 10.03
N ALA A 43 -0.61 7.82 9.61
CA ALA A 43 -0.86 8.79 8.57
C ALA A 43 -1.29 7.99 7.34
N THR A 44 -2.59 7.82 7.16
CA THR A 44 -3.18 7.39 5.90
C THR A 44 -3.02 8.58 4.97
N GLY A 45 -1.79 8.80 4.50
CA GLY A 45 -1.51 9.53 3.29
C GLY A 45 -1.99 8.71 2.10
N ALA A 46 -3.24 8.26 2.12
CA ALA A 46 -3.95 7.95 0.90
C ALA A 46 -4.21 9.31 0.26
N SER A 47 -3.23 9.80 -0.49
CA SER A 47 -3.50 10.82 -1.49
C SER A 47 -4.71 10.32 -2.28
N PRO A 48 -5.77 11.11 -2.48
CA PRO A 48 -6.90 10.67 -3.27
C PRO A 48 -6.35 10.19 -4.60
N MET A 49 -6.46 8.88 -4.85
CA MET A 49 -5.95 8.27 -6.06
C MET A 49 -6.76 8.88 -7.19
N MET A 50 -6.17 9.84 -7.91
CA MET A 50 -6.83 10.47 -9.05
C MET A 50 -7.12 9.35 -10.05
N PRO A 51 -8.38 9.19 -10.50
CA PRO A 51 -8.70 8.16 -11.47
C PRO A 51 -7.88 8.41 -12.73
N VAL A 52 -6.98 7.48 -13.03
CA VAL A 52 -6.23 7.49 -14.29
C VAL A 52 -7.22 7.11 -15.39
N PRO A 53 -7.30 7.86 -16.50
CA PRO A 53 -8.14 7.47 -17.62
C PRO A 53 -7.72 6.09 -18.15
N LEU A 54 -8.69 5.19 -18.28
CA LEU A 54 -8.45 3.85 -18.83
C LEU A 54 -7.97 3.97 -20.29
N PRO A 55 -7.05 3.10 -20.74
CA PRO A 55 -6.64 3.06 -22.14
C PRO A 55 -7.83 2.70 -23.03
N TYR A 56 -7.96 3.37 -24.17
CA TYR A 56 -8.94 3.04 -25.21
C TYR A 56 -8.23 2.39 -26.41
N PHE A 57 -8.91 1.45 -27.05
CA PHE A 57 -8.38 0.75 -28.23
C PHE A 57 -8.81 1.46 -29.52
N ARG A 58 -8.00 1.38 -30.57
CA ARG A 58 -8.33 1.85 -31.92
C ARG A 58 -8.22 0.72 -32.93
N GLN A 59 -9.11 0.72 -33.90
CA GLN A 59 -9.00 -0.11 -35.09
C GLN A 59 -7.85 0.38 -36.00
N PRO A 60 -7.35 -0.46 -36.93
CA PRO A 60 -6.31 -0.05 -37.89
C PRO A 60 -6.70 1.15 -38.76
N ASN A 61 -7.99 1.39 -38.97
CA ASN A 61 -8.54 2.54 -39.69
C ASN A 61 -8.61 3.83 -38.84
N GLY A 62 -8.10 3.80 -37.60
CA GLY A 62 -8.08 4.95 -36.68
C GLY A 62 -9.37 5.17 -35.89
N THR A 63 -10.42 4.37 -36.09
CA THR A 63 -11.70 4.49 -35.37
C THR A 63 -11.55 3.97 -33.94
N VAL A 64 -12.04 4.72 -32.96
CA VAL A 64 -12.04 4.29 -31.55
C VAL A 64 -12.99 3.12 -31.39
N VAL A 65 -12.54 2.06 -30.72
CA VAL A 65 -13.39 0.93 -30.38
C VAL A 65 -14.42 1.41 -29.35
N PRO A 66 -15.73 1.27 -29.63
CA PRO A 66 -16.77 1.72 -28.72
C PRO A 66 -16.68 0.93 -27.40
N ALA A 67 -16.92 1.63 -26.29
CA ALA A 67 -16.99 1.00 -24.98
C ALA A 67 -18.14 -0.03 -24.97
N ARG A 68 -17.84 -1.24 -24.51
CA ARG A 68 -18.83 -2.29 -24.24
C ARG A 68 -19.10 -2.37 -22.74
N SER A 69 -20.31 -2.72 -22.37
CA SER A 69 -20.66 -3.05 -20.99
C SER A 69 -19.99 -4.35 -20.54
N ASN A 70 -19.81 -4.53 -19.23
CA ASN A 70 -19.23 -5.77 -18.70
C ASN A 70 -20.02 -7.01 -19.12
N ALA A 71 -21.36 -6.91 -19.18
CA ALA A 71 -22.22 -8.01 -19.64
C ALA A 71 -21.90 -8.42 -21.09
N GLU A 72 -21.70 -7.45 -21.98
CA GLU A 72 -21.30 -7.71 -23.36
C GLU A 72 -19.88 -8.28 -23.45
N LEU A 73 -18.95 -7.84 -22.60
CA LEU A 73 -17.59 -8.40 -22.55
C LEU A 73 -17.59 -9.86 -22.10
N HIS A 74 -18.40 -10.20 -21.10
CA HIS A 74 -18.52 -11.58 -20.63
C HIS A 74 -19.12 -12.51 -21.71
N ALA A 75 -20.14 -12.07 -22.44
CA ALA A 75 -20.73 -12.86 -23.52
C ALA A 75 -19.71 -13.20 -24.64
N ILE A 76 -18.82 -12.25 -25.00
CA ILE A 76 -17.78 -12.48 -26.01
C ILE A 76 -16.74 -13.51 -25.51
N LEU A 77 -16.37 -13.43 -24.23
CA LEU A 77 -15.41 -14.35 -23.62
C LEU A 77 -15.99 -15.77 -23.57
N GLU A 78 -17.25 -15.90 -23.17
CA GLU A 78 -17.97 -17.19 -23.17
C GLU A 78 -18.11 -17.77 -24.58
N GLU A 79 -18.41 -16.94 -25.59
CA GLU A 79 -18.49 -17.38 -26.99
C GLU A 79 -17.13 -17.85 -27.54
N GLY A 80 -16.04 -17.20 -27.15
CA GLY A 80 -14.68 -17.62 -27.48
C GLY A 80 -14.27 -18.95 -26.86
N ASP A 81 -14.57 -19.17 -25.58
CA ASP A 81 -14.29 -20.42 -24.86
C ASP A 81 -15.01 -21.62 -25.49
N ILE A 82 -16.25 -21.41 -25.96
CA ILE A 82 -17.04 -22.44 -26.66
C ILE A 82 -16.46 -22.77 -28.04
N ALA A 83 -15.86 -21.79 -28.72
CA ALA A 83 -15.25 -21.99 -30.04
C ALA A 83 -13.94 -22.80 -29.94
N ASP A 84 -13.09 -22.48 -28.97
CA ASP A 84 -11.84 -23.20 -28.71
C ASP A 84 -12.10 -24.65 -28.24
N HIS A 85 -13.14 -24.90 -27.46
CA HIS A 85 -13.53 -26.25 -27.05
C HIS A 85 -14.12 -27.13 -28.16
N ARG A 86 -14.52 -26.58 -29.32
CA ARG A 86 -14.97 -27.38 -30.48
C ARG A 86 -13.84 -27.79 -31.42
N GLN A 87 -12.66 -27.18 -31.29
CA GLN A 87 -11.49 -27.47 -32.14
C GLN A 87 -10.49 -28.44 -31.48
N ALA A 88 -10.72 -28.85 -30.23
CA ALA A 88 -9.98 -29.89 -29.51
C ALA A 88 -10.71 -31.23 -29.55
#